data_AF-F0W367-F1
#
_entry.id   AF-F0W367-F1
#
_cell.length_a   1.000
_cell.length_b   1.000
_cell.length_c   1.000
_cell.angle_alpha   90.00
_cell.angle_beta   90.00
_cell.angle_gamma   90.00
#
_symmetry.space_group_name_H-M   'P 1'
#
loop_
_entity.id
_entity.type
_entity.pdbx_description
1 polymer ?
#
loop_
_entity_poly.entity_id
_entity_poly.type
_entity_poly.pdbx_seq_one_letter_code
_entity_poly.pdbx_strand_id
1 'polypeptide(L)'
;MSNLIQLCDALRKKEKRVCLATLALPRQNGQIQKDINAQIVAYCARCDLDAHPVVLGPRLDIPVFQRRKNRSFDDFRFNAHGYHVLARKFSEELISVMTAVEWVTWKQQLECGGH
;
A
#
# COMPACT_ATOMS: atom_id res chain seq x y z
N MET A 1 -5.23 -11.21 10.02
CA MET A 1 -5.74 -10.93 8.66
C MET A 1 -7.25 -10.72 8.57
N SER A 2 -8.10 -11.45 9.31
CA SER A 2 -9.56 -11.29 9.28
C SER A 2 -10.03 -9.82 9.32
N ASN A 3 -9.51 -9.03 10.26
CA ASN A 3 -9.88 -7.61 10.42
C ASN A 3 -9.50 -6.74 9.21
N LEU A 4 -8.35 -7.00 8.57
CA LEU A 4 -7.90 -6.23 7.41
C LEU A 4 -8.80 -6.50 6.19
N ILE A 5 -9.19 -7.77 6.01
CA ILE A 5 -10.12 -8.17 4.94
C ILE A 5 -11.48 -7.50 5.15
N GLN A 6 -12.03 -7.55 6.37
CA GLN A 6 -13.30 -6.89 6.69
C GLN A 6 -13.26 -5.38 6.44
N LEU A 7 -12.14 -4.72 6.77
CA LEU A 7 -11.96 -3.30 6.48
C LEU A 7 -11.94 -3.02 4.96
N CYS A 8 -11.20 -3.82 4.19
CA CYS A 8 -11.16 -3.71 2.74
C CYS A 8 -12.55 -3.93 2.13
N ASP A 9 -13.28 -4.95 2.58
CA ASP A 9 -14.63 -5.24 2.12
C ASP A 9 -15.60 -4.09 2.43
N ALA A 10 -15.52 -3.50 3.62
CA ALA A 10 -16.33 -2.36 4.01
C ALA A 10 -16.07 -1.12 3.12
N LEU A 11 -14.81 -0.89 2.75
CA LEU A 11 -14.43 0.19 1.82
C LEU A 11 -14.89 -0.09 0.39
N ARG A 12 -14.72 -1.32 -0.08
CA ARG A 12 -15.16 -1.75 -1.42
C ARG A 12 -16.67 -1.67 -1.60
N LYS A 13 -17.45 -2.01 -0.57
CA LYS A 13 -18.92 -1.82 -0.56
C LYS A 13 -19.35 -0.37 -0.73
N LYS A 14 -18.47 0.59 -0.42
CA LYS A 14 -18.67 2.03 -0.67
C LYS A 14 -18.05 2.48 -1.98
N GLU A 15 -17.74 1.54 -2.88
CA GLU A 15 -17.15 1.76 -4.20
C GLU A 15 -15.81 2.53 -4.13
N LYS A 16 -15.08 2.38 -3.01
CA LYS A 16 -13.76 2.97 -2.86
C LYS A 16 -12.71 2.02 -3.45
N ARG A 17 -11.77 2.61 -4.21
CA ARG A 17 -10.56 1.91 -4.64
C ARG A 17 -9.65 1.72 -3.42
N VAL A 18 -9.24 0.48 -3.17
CA VAL A 18 -8.43 0.13 -1.99
C VAL A 18 -7.05 -0.33 -2.45
N CYS A 19 -6.01 0.27 -1.85
CA CYS A 19 -4.63 -0.15 -2.04
C CYS A 19 -4.03 -0.57 -0.70
N LEU A 20 -3.36 -1.71 -0.66
CA LEU A 20 -2.65 -2.19 0.53
C LEU A 20 -1.14 -2.11 0.30
N ALA A 21 -0.44 -1.30 1.09
CA ALA A 21 1.02 -1.28 1.11
C ALA A 21 1.56 -2.47 1.92
N THR A 22 2.77 -2.93 1.59
CA THR A 22 3.46 -3.89 2.45
C THR A 22 3.88 -3.22 3.76
N LEU A 23 3.94 -4.01 4.84
CA LEU A 23 4.39 -3.58 6.14
C LEU A 23 5.89 -3.28 6.10
N ALA A 24 6.27 -2.11 6.61
CA ALA A 24 7.65 -1.70 6.84
C ALA A 24 7.98 -1.79 8.32
N LEU A 25 8.88 -2.69 8.71
CA LEU A 25 9.38 -2.79 10.08
C LEU A 25 10.91 -2.64 10.13
N PRO A 26 11.46 -2.10 11.22
CA PRO A 26 12.87 -2.24 11.54
C PRO A 26 13.27 -3.71 11.70
N ARG A 27 14.56 -4.01 11.48
CA ARG A 27 15.14 -5.35 11.32
C ARG A 27 14.76 -6.38 12.40
N GLN A 28 14.47 -5.95 13.63
CA GLN A 28 14.16 -6.85 14.75
C GLN A 28 12.93 -7.74 14.49
N ASN A 29 12.04 -7.35 13.58
CA ASN A 29 10.80 -8.07 13.28
C ASN A 29 10.77 -8.66 11.85
N GLY A 30 11.93 -9.01 11.29
CA GLY A 30 12.05 -9.40 9.88
C GLY A 30 11.19 -10.61 9.46
N GLN A 31 11.00 -11.61 10.33
CA GLN A 31 10.16 -12.77 10.02
C GLN A 31 8.67 -12.41 10.04
N ILE A 32 8.22 -11.70 11.08
CA ILE A 32 6.84 -11.20 11.20
C ILE A 32 6.48 -10.33 9.99
N GLN A 33 7.40 -9.45 9.58
CA GLN A 33 7.23 -8.62 8.39
C GLN A 33 7.02 -9.47 7.13
N LYS A 34 7.85 -10.50 6.91
CA LYS A 34 7.74 -11.40 5.76
C LYS A 34 6.40 -12.15 5.76
N ASP A 35 6.00 -12.72 6.89
CA ASP A 35 4.79 -13.53 6.99
C ASP A 35 3.52 -12.69 6.75
N ILE A 36 3.47 -11.48 7.30
CA ILE A 36 2.36 -10.54 7.08
C ILE A 36 2.35 -10.07 5.62
N ASN A 37 3.51 -9.72 5.05
CA ASN A 37 3.58 -9.24 3.67
C ASN A 37 3.23 -10.31 2.66
N ALA A 38 3.62 -11.57 2.90
CA ALA A 38 3.19 -12.69 2.08
C ALA A 38 1.65 -12.85 2.09
N GLN A 39 1.02 -12.70 3.26
CA GLN A 39 -0.44 -12.73 3.38
C GLN A 39 -1.11 -11.55 2.67
N ILE A 40 -0.55 -10.34 2.73
CA ILE A 40 -1.05 -9.17 2.00
C ILE A 40 -0.98 -9.42 0.49
N VAL A 41 0.17 -9.86 -0.01
CA VAL A 41 0.38 -10.16 -1.43
C VAL A 41 -0.60 -11.23 -1.91
N ALA A 42 -0.74 -12.33 -1.17
CA ALA A 42 -1.68 -13.40 -1.52
C ALA A 42 -3.13 -12.92 -1.48
N TYR A 43 -3.49 -12.04 -0.55
CA TYR A 43 -4.84 -11.48 -0.49
C TYR A 43 -5.14 -10.57 -1.69
N CYS A 44 -4.23 -9.64 -2.05
CA CYS A 44 -4.42 -8.79 -3.22
C CYS A 44 -4.53 -9.62 -4.51
N ALA A 45 -3.66 -10.62 -4.69
CA ALA A 45 -3.71 -11.50 -5.86
C ALA A 45 -5.04 -12.27 -5.99
N ARG A 46 -5.67 -12.65 -4.87
CA ARG A 46 -6.99 -13.29 -4.86
C ARG A 46 -8.13 -12.36 -5.24
N CYS A 47 -7.96 -11.04 -5.09
CA CYS A 47 -8.98 -10.05 -5.36
C CYS A 47 -8.89 -9.46 -6.78
N ASP A 48 -7.93 -9.88 -7.60
CA ASP A 48 -7.59 -9.24 -8.87
C ASP A 48 -8.71 -9.31 -9.93
N LEU A 49 -9.60 -10.31 -9.80
CA LEU A 49 -10.77 -10.51 -10.67
C LEU A 49 -12.06 -9.88 -10.11
N ASP A 50 -12.01 -9.26 -8.93
CA ASP A 50 -13.18 -8.61 -8.35
C ASP A 50 -13.51 -7.32 -9.11
N ALA A 51 -14.79 -6.94 -9.18
CA ALA A 51 -15.23 -5.70 -9.84
C ALA A 51 -14.54 -4.44 -9.26
N HIS A 52 -14.21 -4.47 -7.97
CA HIS A 52 -13.39 -3.45 -7.30
C HIS A 52 -12.21 -4.16 -6.62
N PRO A 53 -11.10 -4.40 -7.34
CA PRO A 53 -10.00 -5.19 -6.81
C PRO A 53 -9.30 -4.45 -5.65
N VAL A 54 -8.81 -5.20 -4.67
CA VAL A 54 -7.86 -4.68 -3.69
C VAL A 54 -6.48 -4.80 -4.30
N VAL A 55 -5.88 -3.65 -4.62
CA VAL A 55 -4.61 -3.62 -5.34
C VAL A 55 -3.45 -3.64 -4.36
N LEU A 56 -2.39 -4.37 -4.70
CA LEU A 56 -1.13 -4.26 -3.97
C LEU A 56 -0.51 -2.89 -4.27
N GLY A 57 -0.45 -2.05 -3.25
CA GLY A 57 0.14 -0.73 -3.30
C GLY A 57 1.67 -0.74 -3.07
N PRO A 58 2.23 0.36 -2.53
CA PRO A 58 3.68 0.52 -2.43
C PRO A 58 4.40 -0.60 -1.67
N ARG A 59 5.55 -1.03 -2.21
CA ARG A 59 6.43 -2.04 -1.62
C ARG A 59 7.40 -1.42 -0.62
N LEU A 60 6.98 -1.40 0.63
CA LEU A 60 7.76 -0.87 1.75
C LEU A 60 8.61 -1.92 2.48
N ASP A 61 8.72 -3.12 1.93
CA ASP A 61 9.47 -4.26 2.48
C ASP A 61 10.91 -4.37 1.96
N ILE A 62 11.49 -3.24 1.57
CA ILE A 62 12.83 -3.17 0.98
C ILE A 62 13.94 -2.93 2.02
N PRO A 63 15.17 -3.45 1.77
CA PRO A 63 16.28 -3.38 2.74
C PRO A 63 16.69 -1.97 3.18
N VAL A 64 16.36 -0.92 2.41
CA VAL A 64 16.69 0.46 2.76
C VAL A 64 16.10 0.87 4.10
N PHE A 65 14.92 0.37 4.47
CA PHE A 65 14.25 0.72 5.73
C PHE A 65 14.90 0.07 6.94
N GLN A 66 15.61 -1.04 6.76
CA GLN A 66 16.26 -1.77 7.84
C GLN A 66 17.60 -1.16 8.29
N ARG A 67 18.08 -0.12 7.60
CA ARG A 67 19.33 0.58 7.90
C ARG A 67 19.29 1.24 9.27
N ARG A 68 20.36 1.12 10.05
CA ARG A 68 20.47 1.67 11.43
C ARG A 68 20.14 3.16 11.50
N LYS A 69 20.58 3.96 10.52
CA LYS A 69 20.31 5.41 10.46
C LYS A 69 18.83 5.79 10.35
N ASN A 70 17.95 4.84 10.00
CA ASN A 70 16.51 5.07 9.90
C ASN A 70 15.77 4.69 11.18
N ARG A 71 16.46 4.11 12.18
CA ARG A 71 15.84 3.61 13.42
C ARG A 71 15.81 4.68 14.50
N SER A 72 14.73 4.66 15.26
CA SER A 72 14.61 5.40 16.52
C SER A 72 15.49 4.76 17.61
N PHE A 73 15.64 5.46 18.72
CA PHE A 73 16.37 4.97 19.90
C PHE A 73 15.72 3.75 20.55
N ASP A 74 14.42 3.55 20.34
CA ASP A 74 13.65 2.40 20.83
C ASP A 74 13.84 1.13 19.97
N ASP A 75 14.63 1.23 18.88
CA ASP A 75 14.86 0.21 17.86
C ASP A 75 13.60 -0.41 17.22
N PHE A 76 12.41 0.05 17.58
CA PHE A 76 11.11 -0.45 17.15
C PHE A 76 10.46 0.45 16.10
N ARG A 77 10.67 1.77 16.19
CA ARG A 77 10.10 2.76 15.27
C ARG A 77 11.13 3.30 14.30
N PHE A 78 10.65 3.90 13.22
CA PHE A 78 11.49 4.76 12.39
C PHE A 78 11.74 6.10 13.11
N ASN A 79 12.94 6.66 12.92
CA ASN A 79 13.20 8.05 13.28
C ASN A 79 12.70 9.00 12.18
N ALA A 80 12.87 10.31 12.36
CA ALA A 80 12.45 11.31 11.38
C ALA A 80 13.06 11.05 9.98
N HIS A 81 14.34 10.68 9.90
CA HIS A 81 14.98 10.34 8.63
C HIS A 81 14.36 9.08 7.99
N GLY A 82 14.07 8.06 8.80
CA GLY A 82 13.42 6.83 8.35
C GLY A 82 12.02 7.08 7.78
N TYR A 83 11.19 7.88 8.47
CA TYR A 83 9.88 8.28 7.97
C TYR A 83 9.96 9.10 6.69
N HIS A 84 10.94 10.00 6.57
CA HIS A 84 11.16 10.75 5.33
C HIS A 84 11.50 9.81 4.15
N VAL A 85 12.39 8.83 4.37
CA VAL A 85 12.72 7.82 3.34
C VAL A 85 11.48 6.98 2.98
N LEU A 86 10.67 6.60 3.97
CA LEU A 86 9.42 5.85 3.78
C LEU A 86 8.40 6.65 2.97
N ALA A 87 8.14 7.90 3.35
CA ALA A 87 7.21 8.78 2.65
C ALA A 87 7.62 9.00 1.20
N ARG A 88 8.92 9.25 0.94
CA ARG A 88 9.44 9.41 -0.43
C ARG A 88 9.21 8.15 -1.27
N LYS A 89 9.56 6.97 -0.75
CA LYS A 89 9.36 5.71 -1.47
C LYS A 89 7.89 5.40 -1.71
N PHE A 90 7.07 5.65 -0.70
CA PHE A 90 5.62 5.52 -0.80
C PHE A 90 5.05 6.43 -1.89
N SER A 91 5.46 7.70 -1.97
CA SER A 91 5.00 8.63 -3.00
C SER A 91 5.45 8.23 -4.40
N GLU A 92 6.70 7.76 -4.57
CA GLU A 92 7.23 7.33 -5.88
C GLU A 92 6.37 6.23 -6.50
N GLU A 93 5.84 5.31 -5.68
CA GLU A 93 4.99 4.21 -6.16
C GLU A 93 3.50 4.59 -6.22
N LEU A 94 2.99 5.33 -5.22
CA LEU A 94 1.57 5.66 -5.13
C LEU A 94 1.14 6.66 -6.23
N ILE A 95 2.00 7.63 -6.59
CA ILE A 95 1.67 8.64 -7.59
C ILE A 95 1.24 7.98 -8.91
N SER A 96 1.99 6.98 -9.38
CA SER A 96 1.65 6.25 -10.61
C SER A 96 0.26 5.61 -10.56
N VAL A 97 -0.11 5.03 -9.41
CA VAL A 97 -1.43 4.43 -9.21
C VAL A 97 -2.51 5.50 -9.19
N MET A 98 -2.29 6.61 -8.48
CA MET A 98 -3.23 7.73 -8.42
C MET A 98 -3.44 8.39 -9.78
N THR A 99 -2.38 8.59 -10.56
CA THR A 99 -2.47 9.15 -11.92
C THR A 99 -3.24 8.23 -12.86
N ALA A 100 -3.06 6.91 -12.76
CA ALA A 100 -3.87 5.96 -13.53
C ALA A 100 -5.36 6.04 -13.17
N VAL A 101 -5.68 6.22 -11.88
CA VAL A 101 -7.05 6.43 -11.40
C VAL A 101 -7.64 7.71 -11.98
N GLU A 102 -6.92 8.82 -11.85
CA GLU A 102 -7.31 10.14 -12.36
C GLU A 102 -7.59 10.09 -13.86
N TRP A 103 -6.73 9.43 -14.64
CA TRP A 103 -6.90 9.31 -16.09
C TRP A 103 -8.16 8.54 -16.48
N VAL A 104 -8.47 7.43 -15.79
CA VAL A 104 -9.70 6.67 -16.02
C VAL A 104 -10.93 7.50 -15.69
N THR A 105 -10.91 8.22 -14.56
CA THR A 105 -12.01 9.09 -14.17
C THR A 105 -12.22 10.23 -15.16
N TRP A 106 -11.13 10.85 -15.63
CA TRP A 106 -11.19 11.92 -16.62
C TRP A 106 -11.77 11.44 -17.96
N LYS A 107 -11.36 10.26 -18.45
CA LYS A 107 -11.95 9.65 -19.66
C LYS A 107 -13.45 9.41 -19.53
N GLN A 108 -13.89 8.84 -18.41
CA GLN A 108 -15.32 8.62 -18.14
C GLN A 108 -16.10 9.94 -18.17
N GLN A 109 -15.54 11.02 -17.63
CA GLN A 109 -16.18 12.34 -17.67
C GLN A 109 -16.26 12.91 -19.09
N LEU A 110 -15.23 12.72 -19.92
CA LEU A 110 -15.24 13.16 -21.32
C LEU A 110 -16.26 12.39 -22.16
N GLU A 111 -16.35 11.07 -21.96
CA GLU A 111 -17.27 10.19 -22.69
C GLU A 111 -18.73 10.43 -22.28
N CYS A 112 -18.99 10.75 -21.01
CA CYS A 112 -20.33 11.09 -20.52
C CYS A 112 -20.70 12.58 -20.70
N GLY A 113 -19.73 13.45 -20.97
CA GLY A 113 -19.90 14.90 -21.10
C GLY A 113 -20.11 15.42 -22.52
N GLY A 114 -20.23 14.54 -23.51
CA GLY A 114 -20.56 14.89 -24.90
C GLY A 114 -22.07 15.09 -25.11
N HIS A 115 -22.62 16.18 -24.57
CA HIS A 115 -23.91 16.74 -24.95
C HIS A 115 -23.76 18.20 -25.38
#